data_AF-A0A1M7N2Q3-F1
#
_entry.id   AF-A0A1M7N2Q3-F1
#
_cell.length_a   1.000
_cell.length_b   1.000
_cell.length_c   1.000
_cell.angle_alpha   90.00
_cell.angle_beta   90.00
_cell.angle_gamma   90.00
#
_symmetry.space_group_name_H-M   'P 1'
#
loop_
_entity.id
_entity.type
_entity.pdbx_description
1 polymer ?
#
loop_
_entity_poly.entity_id
_entity_poly.type
_entity_poly.pdbx_seq_one_letter_code
_entity_poly.pdbx_strand_id
1 'polypeptide(L)'
;MAGTAFVSADIDKIMQFEKESEEAITEFDAIKEQFNEINATLLEKWKGDGADAYKKEVKHILENIGGIKDILDVINNGAVKDVKDNYLKLDNELGEFNKNPQSE
;
A
#
# COMPACT_ATOMS: atom_id res chain seq x y z
N MET A 1 -39.68 -1.81 -9.77
CA MET A 1 -38.59 -0.84 -9.60
C MET A 1 -37.76 -1.33 -8.42
N ALA A 2 -36.75 -2.18 -8.67
CA ALA A 2 -35.83 -2.58 -7.61
C ALA A 2 -35.10 -1.32 -7.16
N GLY A 3 -35.31 -0.92 -5.90
CA GLY A 3 -34.67 0.25 -5.33
C GLY A 3 -33.16 0.09 -5.45
N THR A 4 -32.55 0.89 -6.31
CA THR A 4 -31.11 1.17 -6.24
C THR A 4 -30.89 1.83 -4.89
N ALA A 5 -30.56 1.03 -3.87
CA ALA A 5 -30.11 1.53 -2.60
C ALA A 5 -28.96 2.50 -2.91
N PHE A 6 -29.08 3.75 -2.45
CA PHE A 6 -27.97 4.70 -2.52
C PHE A 6 -26.79 4.06 -1.78
N VAL A 7 -25.78 3.61 -2.53
CA VAL A 7 -24.53 3.12 -1.97
C VAL A 7 -23.70 4.37 -1.68
N SER A 8 -23.77 4.85 -0.45
CA SER A 8 -22.86 5.90 0.03
C SER A 8 -21.48 5.28 0.17
N ALA A 9 -20.49 5.86 -0.50
CA ALA A 9 -19.10 5.51 -0.21
C ALA A 9 -18.75 6.01 1.18
N ASP A 10 -18.17 5.13 1.98
CA ASP A 10 -17.70 5.44 3.32
C ASP A 10 -16.26 5.95 3.19
N ILE A 11 -16.13 7.26 3.02
CA ILE A 11 -14.83 7.93 2.79
C ILE A 11 -13.89 7.68 3.98
N ASP A 12 -14.43 7.60 5.20
CA ASP A 12 -13.65 7.30 6.40
C ASP A 12 -13.00 5.91 6.32
N LYS A 13 -13.71 4.90 5.80
CA LYS A 13 -13.12 3.57 5.56
C LYS A 13 -12.02 3.60 4.51
N ILE A 14 -12.17 4.40 3.46
CA ILE A 14 -11.14 4.55 2.41
C ILE A 14 -9.89 5.22 2.98
N MET A 15 -10.07 6.29 3.76
CA MET A 15 -8.98 6.97 4.46
C MET A 15 -8.28 6.07 5.49
N GLN A 16 -9.06 5.27 6.22
CA GLN A 16 -8.51 4.30 7.17
C GLN A 16 -7.69 3.22 6.45
N PHE A 17 -8.17 2.70 5.32
CA PHE A 17 -7.44 1.72 4.52
C PHE A 17 -6.13 2.29 3.97
N GLU A 18 -6.14 3.53 3.45
CA GLU A 18 -4.94 4.22 2.97
C GLU A 18 -3.87 4.30 4.07
N LYS A 19 -4.29 4.71 5.27
CA LYS A 19 -3.42 4.80 6.45
C LYS A 19 -2.86 3.43 6.86
N GLU A 20 -3.70 2.42 7.00
CA GLU A 20 -3.28 1.05 7.36
C GLU A 20 -2.32 0.47 6.31
N SER A 21 -2.53 0.79 5.04
CA SER A 21 -1.66 0.36 3.96
C SER A 21 -0.31 1.09 3.98
N GLU A 22 -0.25 2.38 4.32
CA GLU A 22 1.02 3.11 4.51
C GLU A 22 1.81 2.54 5.70
N GLU A 23 1.12 2.26 6.82
CA GLU A 23 1.71 1.63 7.99
C GLU A 23 2.30 0.24 7.63
N ALA A 24 1.53 -0.59 6.90
CA ALA A 24 1.99 -1.91 6.46
C ALA A 24 3.21 -1.84 5.52
N ILE A 25 3.26 -0.87 4.60
CA ILE A 25 4.44 -0.65 3.73
C ILE A 25 5.66 -0.30 4.58
N THR A 26 5.49 0.57 5.58
CA THR A 26 6.58 0.99 6.47
C THR A 26 7.11 -0.16 7.32
N GLU A 27 6.21 -0.96 7.91
CA GLU A 27 6.58 -2.15 8.68
C GLU A 27 7.31 -3.17 7.80
N PHE A 28 6.85 -3.36 6.57
CA PHE A 28 7.47 -4.27 5.63
C PHE A 28 8.90 -3.84 5.25
N ASP A 29 9.12 -2.54 5.03
CA ASP A 29 10.46 -2.00 4.79
C ASP A 29 11.39 -2.21 5.99
N ALA A 30 10.90 -1.98 7.21
CA ALA A 30 11.67 -2.23 8.43
C ALA A 30 12.05 -3.72 8.59
N ILE A 31 11.13 -4.63 8.30
CA ILE A 31 11.40 -6.09 8.32
C ILE A 31 12.47 -6.43 7.28
N LYS A 32 12.40 -5.85 6.08
CA LYS A 32 13.37 -6.08 5.02
C LYS A 32 14.77 -5.59 5.40
N GLU A 33 14.88 -4.43 6.06
CA GLU A 33 16.15 -3.93 6.58
C GLU A 33 16.74 -4.88 7.63
N GLN A 34 15.95 -5.30 8.63
CA GLN A 34 16.39 -6.25 9.65
C GLN A 34 16.81 -7.59 9.04
N PHE A 35 16.06 -8.10 8.06
CA PHE A 35 16.40 -9.32 7.34
C PHE A 35 17.77 -9.19 6.64
N ASN A 36 18.04 -8.05 5.98
CA ASN A 36 19.34 -7.78 5.36
C ASN A 36 20.48 -7.72 6.38
N GLU A 37 20.28 -7.05 7.51
CA GLU A 37 21.29 -6.94 8.57
C GLU A 37 21.64 -8.29 9.19
N ILE A 38 20.62 -9.11 9.49
CA ILE A 38 20.79 -10.47 10.02
C ILE A 38 21.59 -11.32 9.03
N ASN A 39 21.20 -11.29 7.75
CA ASN A 39 21.87 -12.07 6.71
C ASN A 39 23.31 -11.61 6.47
N ALA A 40 23.56 -10.30 6.49
CA ALA A 40 24.91 -9.76 6.38
C ALA A 40 25.80 -10.25 7.52
N THR A 41 25.31 -10.16 8.77
CA THR A 41 26.03 -10.62 9.97
C THR A 41 26.29 -12.12 9.94
N LEU A 42 25.30 -12.92 9.51
CA LEU A 42 25.43 -14.37 9.41
C LEU A 42 26.48 -14.77 8.35
N LEU A 43 26.39 -14.20 7.15
CA LEU A 43 27.28 -14.50 6.03
C LEU A 43 28.69 -13.91 6.21
N GLU A 44 28.87 -12.94 7.09
CA GLU A 44 30.20 -12.49 7.51
C GLU A 44 30.95 -13.59 8.25
N LYS A 45 30.26 -14.27 9.18
CA LYS A 45 30.83 -15.29 10.07
C LYS A 45 30.81 -16.71 9.50
N TRP A 46 29.84 -17.01 8.63
CA TRP A 46 29.68 -18.32 8.02
C TRP A 46 30.18 -18.34 6.56
N LYS A 47 31.12 -19.25 6.25
CA LYS A 47 31.75 -19.41 4.93
C LYS A 47 31.65 -20.86 4.44
N GLY A 48 31.79 -21.04 3.12
CA GLY A 48 31.76 -22.33 2.43
C GLY A 48 30.46 -22.55 1.66
N ASP A 49 30.36 -23.71 0.98
CA ASP A 49 29.29 -24.00 0.01
C ASP A 49 27.87 -23.84 0.57
N GLY A 50 27.68 -24.16 1.86
CA GLY A 50 26.39 -23.95 2.55
C GLY A 50 26.00 -22.48 2.69
N ALA A 51 26.98 -21.60 2.94
CA ALA A 51 26.77 -20.16 3.01
C ALA A 51 26.45 -19.57 1.63
N ASP A 52 27.08 -20.10 0.57
CA ASP A 52 26.80 -19.68 -0.80
C ASP A 52 25.41 -20.10 -1.27
N ALA A 53 24.98 -21.32 -0.93
CA ALA A 53 23.61 -21.78 -1.17
C ALA A 53 22.60 -20.92 -0.40
N TYR A 54 22.85 -20.65 0.88
CA TYR A 54 22.00 -19.78 1.70
C TYR A 54 21.89 -18.37 1.13
N LYS A 55 23.00 -17.78 0.70
CA LYS A 55 23.04 -16.44 0.08
C LYS A 55 22.15 -16.38 -1.17
N LYS A 56 22.11 -17.46 -1.96
CA LYS A 56 21.25 -17.56 -3.14
C LYS A 56 19.76 -17.56 -2.73
N GLU A 57 19.41 -18.32 -1.71
CA GLU A 57 18.03 -18.34 -1.19
C GLU A 57 17.61 -16.99 -0.61
N VAL A 58 18.50 -16.32 0.15
CA VAL A 58 18.27 -14.95 0.66
C VAL A 58 17.99 -13.99 -0.50
N LYS A 59 18.75 -14.08 -1.60
CA LYS A 59 18.52 -13.25 -2.79
C LYS A 59 17.14 -13.52 -3.40
N HIS A 60 16.74 -14.78 -3.56
CA HIS A 60 15.42 -15.13 -4.08
C HIS A 60 14.28 -14.64 -3.19
N ILE A 61 14.44 -14.70 -1.87
CA ILE A 61 13.49 -14.14 -0.91
C ILE A 61 13.37 -12.62 -1.09
N LEU A 62 14.50 -11.90 -1.21
CA LEU A 62 14.52 -10.46 -1.43
C LEU A 62 13.87 -10.04 -2.75
N GLU A 63 14.06 -10.82 -3.82
CA GLU A 63 13.41 -10.59 -5.12
C GLU A 63 11.88 -10.70 -5.00
N ASN A 64 11.38 -11.74 -4.33
CA ASN A 64 9.94 -11.94 -4.13
C ASN A 64 9.32 -10.85 -3.22
N ILE A 65 10.01 -10.49 -2.14
CA ILE A 65 9.61 -9.43 -1.21
C ILE A 65 9.56 -8.08 -1.92
N GLY A 66 10.51 -7.78 -2.81
CA GLY A 66 10.49 -6.57 -3.64
C GLY A 66 9.20 -6.43 -4.45
N GLY A 67 8.77 -7.50 -5.11
CA GLY A 67 7.54 -7.49 -5.90
C GLY A 67 6.27 -7.26 -5.07
N ILE A 68 6.23 -7.73 -3.82
CA ILE A 68 5.09 -7.49 -2.91
C ILE A 68 5.00 -6.01 -2.54
N LYS A 69 6.13 -5.35 -2.25
CA LYS A 69 6.15 -3.91 -1.99
C LYS A 69 5.60 -3.11 -3.17
N ASP A 70 6.04 -3.42 -4.38
CA ASP A 70 5.59 -2.72 -5.58
C ASP A 70 4.07 -2.85 -5.78
N ILE A 71 3.49 -4.03 -5.49
CA ILE A 71 2.04 -4.25 -5.55
C ILE A 71 1.32 -3.41 -4.49
N LEU A 72 1.80 -3.40 -3.25
CA LEU A 72 1.21 -2.61 -2.17
C LEU A 72 1.26 -1.11 -2.48
N ASP A 73 2.37 -0.65 -3.05
CA ASP A 73 2.55 0.75 -3.45
C ASP A 73 1.59 1.14 -4.58
N VAL A 74 1.44 0.30 -5.62
CA VAL A 74 0.49 0.54 -6.72
C VAL A 74 -0.96 0.60 -6.23
N ILE A 75 -1.35 -0.29 -5.30
CA ILE A 75 -2.70 -0.30 -4.74
C ILE A 75 -2.95 0.98 -3.95
N ASN A 76 -2.01 1.33 -3.07
CA ASN A 76 -2.21 2.43 -2.13
C ASN A 76 -2.07 3.80 -2.80
N ASN A 77 -0.94 4.04 -3.48
CA ASN A 77 -0.61 5.31 -4.11
C ASN A 77 -1.24 5.51 -5.49
N GLY A 78 -1.77 4.44 -6.11
CA GLY A 78 -2.54 4.51 -7.34
C GLY A 78 -4.04 4.43 -7.06
N ALA A 79 -4.57 3.21 -7.03
CA ALA A 79 -6.01 2.98 -7.07
C ALA A 79 -6.78 3.58 -5.89
N VAL A 80 -6.30 3.40 -4.66
CA VAL A 80 -7.01 3.87 -3.46
C VAL A 80 -6.99 5.39 -3.36
N LYS A 81 -5.83 5.99 -3.58
CA LYS A 81 -5.68 7.45 -3.60
C LYS A 81 -6.52 8.11 -4.69
N ASP A 82 -6.49 7.57 -5.91
CA ASP A 82 -7.31 8.06 -7.01
C ASP A 82 -8.81 7.98 -6.70
N VAL A 83 -9.26 6.88 -6.07
CA VAL A 83 -10.66 6.73 -5.66
C VAL A 83 -11.02 7.78 -4.61
N LYS A 84 -10.19 7.94 -3.57
CA LYS A 84 -10.39 8.95 -2.51
C LYS A 84 -10.46 10.36 -3.09
N ASP A 85 -9.51 10.75 -3.93
CA ASP A 85 -9.42 12.10 -4.49
C ASP A 85 -10.63 12.41 -5.37
N ASN A 86 -11.10 11.44 -6.17
CA ASN A 86 -12.32 11.59 -6.96
C ASN A 86 -13.57 11.71 -6.08
N TYR A 87 -13.69 10.93 -5.01
CA TYR A 87 -14.81 11.04 -4.06
C TYR A 87 -14.83 12.38 -3.34
N LEU A 88 -13.68 12.87 -2.86
CA LEU A 88 -13.56 14.17 -2.20
C LEU A 88 -13.87 15.32 -3.17
N LYS A 89 -13.46 15.19 -4.44
CA LYS A 89 -13.80 16.17 -5.47
C LYS A 89 -15.30 16.23 -5.72
N LEU A 90 -15.95 15.08 -5.89
CA LEU A 90 -17.40 14.99 -6.07
C LEU A 90 -18.17 15.54 -4.86
N ASP A 91 -17.72 15.24 -3.64
CA ASP A 91 -18.33 15.76 -2.42
C ASP A 91 -18.24 17.30 -2.34
N ASN A 92 -17.08 17.86 -2.69
CA ASN A 92 -16.90 19.31 -2.77
C ASN A 92 -17.79 19.95 -3.85
N GLU A 93 -17.84 19.40 -5.06
CA GLU A 93 -18.68 19.90 -6.16
C GLU A 93 -20.16 19.87 -5.79
N LEU A 94 -20.64 18.78 -5.18
CA LEU A 94 -22.01 18.67 -4.68
C LEU A 94 -22.28 19.65 -3.52
N GLY A 95 -21.31 19.85 -2.63
CA GLY A 95 -21.39 20.83 -1.55
C GLY A 95 -21.49 22.27 -2.06
N GLU A 96 -20.73 22.62 -3.10
CA GLU A 96 -20.80 23.93 -3.76
C GLU A 96 -22.15 24.12 -4.48
N PHE A 97 -22.61 23.12 -5.23
CA PHE A 97 -23.92 23.14 -5.87
C PHE A 97 -25.06 23.33 -4.86
N ASN A 98 -25.02 22.60 -3.73
CA ASN A 98 -26.04 22.71 -2.68
C ASN A 98 -26.02 24.08 -1.97
N LYS A 99 -24.86 24.73 -1.87
CA LYS A 99 -24.74 26.07 -1.28
C LYS A 99 -25.24 27.17 -2.21
N ASN A 100 -25.20 26.95 -3.52
CA ASN A 100 -25.67 27.93 -4.50
C ASN A 100 -26.34 27.24 -5.71
N PRO A 101 -27.59 26.73 -5.55
CA PRO A 101 -28.24 25.88 -6.54
C PRO A 101 -28.66 26.58 -7.85
N GLN A 102 -28.23 27.83 -8.08
CA GLN A 102 -28.64 28.67 -9.22
C GLN A 102 -27.55 28.91 -10.29
N SER A 103 -26.52 28.09 -10.37
CA SER A 103 -25.63 28.10 -11.55
C SER A 103 -26.04 27.04 -12.57
N GLU A 104 -27.19 27.26 -13.20
CA GLU A 104 -27.44 26.91 -14.62
C GLU A 104 -27.83 28.19 -15.36
#